data_AF-A0A9Q3CAJ3-F1
#
_entry.id   AF-A0A9Q3CAJ3-F1
#
_cell.length_a   1.000
_cell.length_b   1.000
_cell.length_c   1.000
_cell.angle_alpha   90.00
_cell.angle_beta   90.00
_cell.angle_gamma   90.00
#
_symmetry.space_group_name_H-M   'P 1'
#
loop_
_entity.id
_entity.type
_entity.pdbx_description
1 polymer ?
#
loop_
_entity_poly.entity_id
_entity_poly.type
_entity_poly.pdbx_seq_one_letter_code
_entity_poly.pdbx_strand_id
1 'polypeptide(L)'
;MQSFLGFASYFQNHIKHFAHIISSLYKICSKDVVFEITKERRDLYDRIKHELTNAPVLIFPDFELPFKLYIDAACSQGLGEDLYHRQIVDGEPGEGVICYISRQLEDAEARYGAIQTIFLCLVWALETLHYFLEVQYLKSTQTPQPRSLY
;
A
#
# COMPACT_ATOMS: atom_id res chain seq x y z
N MET A 1 -8.09 -10.70 20.00
CA MET A 1 -7.40 -10.71 18.69
C MET A 1 -8.09 -9.80 17.69
N GLN A 2 -9.40 -9.94 17.45
CA GLN A 2 -10.16 -9.10 16.51
C GLN A 2 -10.02 -7.59 16.77
N SER A 3 -10.06 -7.13 18.03
CA SER A 3 -9.84 -5.71 18.35
C SER A 3 -8.44 -5.21 17.97
N PHE A 4 -7.40 -6.04 18.10
CA PHE A 4 -6.05 -5.70 17.67
C PHE A 4 -5.96 -5.64 16.14
N LEU A 5 -6.58 -6.59 15.43
CA LEU A 5 -6.59 -6.59 13.97
C LEU A 5 -7.32 -5.36 13.41
N GLY A 6 -8.43 -4.96 14.04
CA GLY A 6 -9.12 -3.71 13.70
C GLY A 6 -8.24 -2.48 13.91
N PHE A 7 -7.52 -2.40 15.03
CA PHE A 7 -6.57 -1.33 15.28
C PHE A 7 -5.41 -1.33 14.27
N ALA A 8 -4.80 -2.49 14.00
CA ALA A 8 -3.71 -2.61 13.05
C ALA A 8 -4.16 -2.23 11.63
N SER A 9 -5.40 -2.57 11.26
CA SER A 9 -5.98 -2.22 9.95
C SER A 9 -6.07 -0.71 9.73
N TYR A 10 -6.21 0.09 10.78
CA TYR A 10 -6.20 1.55 10.67
C TYR A 10 -4.85 2.07 10.16
N PHE A 11 -3.75 1.43 10.56
CA PHE A 11 -2.39 1.81 10.18
C PHE A 11 -1.85 1.00 8.99
N GLN A 12 -2.71 0.26 8.28
CA GLN A 12 -2.28 -0.57 7.15
C GLN A 12 -1.49 0.21 6.09
N ASN A 13 -1.81 1.50 5.91
CA ASN A 13 -1.14 2.35 4.93
C ASN A 13 0.31 2.72 5.29
N HIS A 14 0.76 2.37 6.50
CA HIS A 14 2.11 2.65 6.99
C HIS A 14 3.00 1.40 6.96
N ILE A 15 2.42 0.22 6.69
CA ILE A 15 3.11 -1.06 6.77
C ILE A 15 3.13 -1.71 5.39
N LYS A 16 4.32 -1.96 4.87
CA LYS A 16 4.49 -2.65 3.59
C LYS A 16 3.99 -4.10 3.67
N HIS A 17 3.25 -4.54 2.66
CA HIS A 17 2.65 -5.88 2.58
C HIS A 17 1.76 -6.28 3.77
N PHE A 18 1.10 -5.31 4.40
CA PHE A 18 0.24 -5.54 5.57
C PHE A 18 -0.79 -6.65 5.35
N ALA A 19 -1.47 -6.65 4.19
CA ALA A 19 -2.50 -7.64 3.85
C ALA A 19 -1.98 -9.09 3.94
N HIS A 20 -0.71 -9.32 3.55
CA HIS A 20 -0.10 -10.64 3.64
C HIS A 20 0.09 -11.07 5.10
N ILE A 21 0.68 -10.20 5.92
CA ILE A 21 0.98 -10.50 7.33
C ILE A 21 -0.31 -10.76 8.12
N ILE A 22 -1.33 -9.94 7.88
CA ILE A 22 -2.57 -10.01 8.65
C ILE A 22 -3.47 -11.17 8.22
N SER A 23 -3.35 -11.67 7.00
CA SER A 23 -4.17 -12.78 6.49
C SER A 23 -4.05 -14.05 7.34
N SER A 24 -2.83 -14.40 7.74
CA SER A 24 -2.54 -15.54 8.61
C SER A 24 -3.15 -15.37 10.00
N LEU A 25 -3.29 -14.12 10.47
CA LEU A 25 -3.93 -13.78 11.74
C LEU A 25 -5.46 -13.66 11.64
N TYR A 26 -6.01 -13.35 10.47
CA TYR A 26 -7.46 -13.41 10.24
C TYR A 26 -7.96 -14.85 10.20
N LYS A 27 -7.19 -15.80 9.64
CA LYS A 27 -7.54 -17.22 9.58
C LYS A 27 -7.84 -17.85 10.96
N ILE A 28 -7.19 -17.37 12.02
CA ILE A 28 -7.46 -17.85 13.40
C ILE A 28 -8.69 -17.23 14.04
N CYS A 29 -9.22 -16.15 13.48
CA CYS A 29 -10.43 -15.51 13.96
C CYS A 29 -11.69 -16.10 13.30
N SER A 30 -11.53 -17.05 12.37
CA SER A 30 -12.63 -17.79 11.74
C SER A 30 -13.28 -18.76 12.71
N LYS A 31 -14.61 -18.93 12.60
CA LYS A 31 -15.40 -19.76 13.51
C LYS A 31 -15.04 -21.26 13.46
N ASP A 32 -14.52 -21.70 12.32
CA ASP A 32 -14.22 -23.11 12.04
C ASP A 32 -12.77 -23.51 12.41
N VAL A 33 -11.99 -22.58 12.99
CA VAL A 33 -10.58 -22.80 13.31
C VAL A 33 -10.36 -22.71 14.81
N VAL A 34 -9.66 -23.71 15.37
CA VAL A 34 -9.25 -23.69 16.78
C VAL A 34 -8.29 -22.54 17.00
N PHE A 35 -8.60 -21.69 17.99
CA PHE A 35 -7.73 -20.59 18.38
C PHE A 35 -6.44 -21.13 19.00
N GLU A 36 -5.38 -21.20 18.21
CA GLU A 36 -4.05 -21.63 18.64
C GLU A 36 -3.00 -20.60 18.24
N ILE A 37 -2.23 -20.11 19.22
CA ILE A 37 -1.08 -19.24 18.97
C ILE A 37 0.15 -20.11 18.81
N THR A 38 0.41 -20.52 17.57
CA THR A 38 1.67 -21.18 17.20
C THR A 38 2.82 -20.18 17.25
N LYS A 39 4.07 -20.69 17.25
CA LYS A 39 5.27 -19.84 17.23
C LYS A 39 5.26 -18.86 16.06
N GLU A 40 4.93 -19.36 14.86
CA GLU A 40 4.83 -18.55 13.64
C GLU A 40 3.81 -17.40 13.77
N ARG A 41 2.64 -17.66 14.36
CA ARG A 41 1.61 -16.62 14.58
C ARG A 41 2.03 -15.59 15.62
N ARG A 42 2.76 -16.02 16.65
CA ARG A 42 3.35 -15.11 17.64
C ARG A 42 4.41 -14.22 16.98
N ASP A 43 5.27 -14.80 16.15
CA ASP A 43 6.30 -14.05 15.42
C ASP A 43 5.66 -13.00 14.47
N LEU A 44 4.58 -13.36 13.76
CA LEU A 44 3.81 -12.40 12.94
C LEU A 44 3.17 -11.28 13.78
N TYR A 45 2.62 -11.62 14.94
CA TYR A 45 2.00 -10.66 15.84
C TYR A 45 3.03 -9.67 16.40
N ASP A 46 4.20 -10.15 16.81
CA ASP A 46 5.29 -9.32 17.32
C ASP A 46 5.93 -8.49 16.19
N ARG A 47 5.98 -9.03 14.97
CA ARG A 47 6.38 -8.27 13.78
C ARG A 47 5.44 -7.09 13.54
N ILE A 48 4.11 -7.28 13.55
CA ILE A 48 3.16 -6.17 13.35
C ILE A 48 3.35 -5.10 14.44
N LYS A 49 3.56 -5.49 15.69
CA LYS A 49 3.85 -4.52 16.75
C LYS A 49 5.10 -3.71 16.45
N HIS A 50 6.17 -4.39 16.03
CA HIS A 50 7.42 -3.74 15.69
C HIS A 50 7.26 -2.76 14.52
N GLU A 51 6.56 -3.18 13.45
CA GLU A 51 6.26 -2.32 12.30
C GLU A 51 5.38 -1.14 12.69
N LEU A 52 4.37 -1.32 13.56
CA LEU A 52 3.54 -0.21 14.06
C LEU A 52 4.34 0.79 14.90
N THR A 53 5.33 0.34 15.67
CA THR A 53 6.17 1.23 16.49
C THR A 53 7.28 1.93 15.70
N ASN A 54 7.73 1.33 14.60
CA ASN A 54 8.82 1.85 13.75
C ASN A 54 8.30 2.29 12.39
N ALA A 55 6.99 2.48 12.25
CA ALA A 55 6.38 2.77 10.97
C ALA A 55 7.01 4.05 10.40
N PRO A 56 7.41 4.05 9.11
CA PRO A 56 7.98 5.24 8.51
C PRO A 56 6.99 6.39 8.61
N VAL A 57 7.51 7.60 8.82
CA VAL A 57 6.68 8.81 8.79
C VAL A 57 6.15 8.96 7.37
N LEU A 58 4.84 8.72 7.19
CA LEU A 58 4.18 9.00 5.94
C LEU A 58 4.17 10.51 5.71
N ILE A 59 4.39 10.89 4.47
CA ILE A 59 4.53 12.28 4.08
C ILE A 59 3.20 12.79 3.56
N PHE A 60 2.90 14.05 3.88
CA PHE A 60 1.73 14.71 3.36
C PHE A 60 1.86 14.88 1.84
N PRO A 61 0.86 14.47 1.04
CA PRO A 61 0.93 14.57 -0.41
C PRO A 61 0.96 16.05 -0.82
N ASP A 62 2.04 16.45 -1.48
CA ASP A 62 2.04 17.68 -2.25
C ASP A 62 1.48 17.36 -3.65
N PHE A 63 0.49 18.11 -4.11
CA PHE A 63 -0.11 17.87 -5.42
C PHE A 63 0.58 18.64 -6.55
N GLU A 64 1.63 19.41 -6.23
CA GLU A 64 2.41 20.16 -7.22
C GLU A 64 3.56 19.34 -7.83
N LEU A 65 4.06 18.32 -7.14
CA LEU A 65 5.14 17.46 -7.66
C LEU A 65 4.58 16.13 -8.19
N PRO A 66 5.33 15.42 -9.06
CA PRO A 66 4.84 14.18 -9.64
C PRO A 66 4.84 13.03 -8.63
N PHE A 67 3.71 12.33 -8.55
CA PHE A 67 3.63 11.05 -7.86
C PHE A 67 4.32 9.93 -8.66
N LYS A 68 4.94 8.99 -7.93
CA LYS A 68 5.53 7.76 -8.49
C LYS A 68 4.86 6.56 -7.85
N LEU A 69 4.28 5.70 -8.68
CA LEU A 69 3.69 4.44 -8.23
C LEU A 69 4.69 3.31 -8.47
N TYR A 70 5.01 2.56 -7.42
CA TYR A 70 5.76 1.32 -7.51
C TYR A 70 4.83 0.15 -7.25
N ILE A 71 4.93 -0.85 -8.11
CA ILE A 71 4.05 -2.02 -8.11
C ILE A 71 4.90 -3.24 -7.85
N ASP A 72 4.54 -4.00 -6.82
CA ASP A 72 5.15 -5.29 -6.49
C ASP A 72 4.07 -6.38 -6.44
N ALA A 73 3.93 -7.07 -7.57
CA ALA A 73 2.99 -8.16 -7.73
C ALA A 73 3.67 -9.50 -7.39
N ALA A 74 3.65 -9.89 -6.12
CA ALA A 74 4.12 -11.21 -5.71
C ALA A 74 3.13 -12.29 -6.19
N CYS A 75 3.56 -13.06 -7.19
CA CYS A 75 2.78 -14.00 -8.02
C CYS A 75 1.96 -15.09 -7.28
N SER A 76 1.99 -15.18 -5.96
CA SER A 76 1.34 -16.26 -5.21
C SER A 76 0.69 -15.89 -3.87
N GLN A 77 0.81 -14.64 -3.39
CA GLN A 77 0.50 -14.33 -1.98
C GLN A 77 -0.27 -13.03 -1.74
N GLY A 78 -0.33 -12.11 -2.71
CA GLY A 78 -1.07 -10.85 -2.60
C GLY A 78 -0.55 -9.76 -3.55
N LEU A 79 -1.30 -8.68 -3.68
CA LEU A 79 -0.89 -7.47 -4.39
C LEU A 79 -0.35 -6.45 -3.37
N GLY A 80 0.76 -5.79 -3.71
CA GLY A 80 1.31 -4.69 -2.92
C GLY A 80 1.80 -3.58 -3.83
N GLU A 81 1.43 -2.35 -3.50
CA GLU A 81 1.78 -1.17 -4.26
C GLU A 81 2.08 -0.03 -3.32
N ASP A 82 3.06 0.77 -3.70
CA ASP A 82 3.63 1.80 -2.85
C ASP A 82 3.60 3.12 -3.63
N LEU A 83 3.00 4.16 -3.06
CA LEU A 83 2.96 5.50 -3.64
C LEU A 83 4.04 6.38 -3.02
N TYR A 84 4.93 6.87 -3.87
CA TYR A 84 6.05 7.73 -3.50
C TYR A 84 5.90 9.12 -4.12
N HIS A 85 6.55 10.07 -3.47
CA HIS A 85 6.66 11.45 -3.89
C HIS A 85 8.12 11.89 -3.82
N ARG A 86 8.56 12.69 -4.79
CA ARG A 86 9.88 13.31 -4.68
C ARG A 86 9.75 14.54 -3.79
N GLN A 87 10.46 14.59 -2.68
CA GLN A 87 10.51 15.78 -1.82
C GLN A 87 11.91 16.01 -1.27
N ILE A 88 12.13 17.16 -0.65
CA ILE A 88 13.38 17.42 0.06
C ILE A 88 13.30 16.72 1.43
N VAL A 89 14.13 15.70 1.63
CA VAL A 89 14.31 14.98 2.90
C VAL A 89 15.69 15.36 3.42
N ASP A 90 15.77 15.91 4.64
CA ASP A 90 17.03 16.32 5.27
C ASP A 90 17.92 17.27 4.43
N GLY A 91 17.29 18.10 3.60
CA GLY A 91 17.97 19.10 2.75
C GLY A 91 18.35 18.61 1.34
N GLU A 92 18.15 17.32 1.03
CA GLU A 92 18.43 16.74 -0.28
C GLU A 92 17.15 16.20 -0.95
N PRO A 93 17.05 16.20 -2.29
CA PRO A 93 15.93 15.59 -2.99
C PRO A 93 15.94 14.06 -2.79
N GLY A 94 14.99 13.56 -2.01
CA GLY A 94 14.76 12.14 -1.72
C GLY A 94 13.36 11.69 -2.16
N GLU A 95 13.15 10.37 -2.15
CA GLU A 95 11.82 9.79 -2.34
C GLU A 95 11.18 9.54 -0.99
N GLY A 96 10.03 10.16 -0.77
CA GLY A 96 9.21 10.05 0.40
C GLY A 96 7.98 9.20 0.15
N VAL A 97 7.62 8.33 1.10
CA VAL A 97 6.43 7.48 0.96
C VAL A 97 5.19 8.24 1.42
N ILE A 98 4.15 8.26 0.58
CA ILE A 98 2.84 8.82 0.93
C ILE A 98 1.96 7.73 1.54
N CYS A 99 1.87 6.58 0.88
CA CYS A 99 1.07 5.47 1.35
C CYS A 99 1.52 4.14 0.77
N TYR A 100 1.39 3.10 1.58
CA TYR A 100 1.41 1.71 1.17
C TYR A 100 -0.03 1.24 0.95
N ILE A 101 -0.30 0.53 -0.13
CA ILE A 101 -1.56 -0.18 -0.33
C ILE A 101 -1.24 -1.66 -0.57
N SER A 102 -2.07 -2.53 -0.03
CA SER A 102 -1.93 -3.96 -0.28
C SER A 102 -3.27 -4.64 -0.13
N ARG A 103 -3.50 -5.68 -0.94
CA ARG A 103 -4.68 -6.53 -0.83
C ARG A 103 -4.36 -7.98 -1.08
N GLN A 104 -5.24 -8.85 -0.61
CA GLN A 104 -5.17 -10.26 -0.98
C GLN A 104 -5.75 -10.47 -2.39
N LEU A 105 -5.22 -11.47 -3.09
CA LEU A 105 -5.79 -11.93 -4.35
C LEU A 105 -7.06 -12.73 -4.06
N GLU A 106 -8.07 -12.54 -4.90
CA GLU A 106 -9.23 -13.44 -4.90
C GLU A 106 -8.89 -14.80 -5.51
N ASP A 107 -9.70 -15.83 -5.24
CA ASP A 107 -9.48 -17.19 -5.75
C ASP A 107 -9.40 -17.26 -7.29
N ALA A 108 -10.12 -16.37 -7.98
CA ALA A 108 -10.06 -16.24 -9.42
C ALA A 108 -8.73 -15.61 -9.89
N GLU A 109 -8.28 -14.59 -9.18
CA GLU A 109 -7.07 -13.81 -9.47
C GLU A 109 -5.79 -14.59 -9.11
N ALA A 110 -5.86 -15.49 -8.13
CA ALA A 110 -4.75 -16.36 -7.73
C ALA A 110 -4.30 -17.32 -8.85
N ARG A 111 -5.10 -17.49 -9.91
CA ARG A 111 -4.77 -18.30 -11.09
C ARG A 111 -4.13 -17.50 -12.23
N TYR A 112 -3.97 -16.19 -12.07
CA TYR A 112 -3.37 -15.33 -13.08
C TYR A 112 -1.87 -15.56 -13.23
N GLY A 113 -1.38 -15.42 -14.46
CA GLY A 113 0.06 -15.39 -14.73
C GLY A 113 0.67 -14.06 -14.29
N ALA A 114 1.99 -14.02 -14.08
CA ALA A 114 2.69 -12.85 -13.54
C ALA A 114 2.33 -11.51 -14.24
N ILE A 115 2.22 -11.48 -15.57
CA ILE A 115 1.86 -10.27 -16.32
C ILE A 115 0.43 -9.82 -16.02
N GLN A 116 -0.51 -10.76 -15.97
CA GLN A 116 -1.91 -10.48 -15.64
C GLN A 116 -2.04 -9.95 -14.22
N THR A 117 -1.27 -10.51 -13.28
CA THR A 117 -1.21 -10.04 -11.89
C THR A 117 -0.65 -8.63 -11.80
N ILE A 118 0.43 -8.31 -12.52
CA ILE A 118 0.99 -6.95 -12.58
C ILE A 118 -0.04 -5.97 -13.15
N PHE A 119 -0.75 -6.35 -14.22
CA PHE A 119 -1.78 -5.49 -14.82
C PHE A 119 -2.96 -5.27 -13.88
N LEU A 120 -3.41 -6.31 -13.17
CA LEU A 120 -4.43 -6.23 -12.14
C LEU A 120 -4.00 -5.29 -11.00
N CYS A 121 -2.77 -5.45 -10.51
CA CYS A 121 -2.09 -4.55 -9.56
C CYS A 121 -2.22 -3.09 -10.02
N LEU A 122 -1.81 -2.81 -11.26
CA LEU A 122 -1.82 -1.46 -11.82
C LEU A 122 -3.23 -0.87 -11.87
N VAL A 123 -4.21 -1.62 -12.40
CA VAL A 123 -5.60 -1.15 -12.48
C VAL A 123 -6.15 -0.88 -11.09
N TRP A 124 -5.96 -1.80 -10.15
CA TRP A 124 -6.43 -1.64 -8.78
C TRP A 124 -5.75 -0.47 -8.06
N ALA A 125 -4.45 -0.29 -8.23
CA ALA A 125 -3.72 0.82 -7.63
C ALA A 125 -4.21 2.17 -8.17
N LEU A 126 -4.49 2.27 -9.47
CA LEU A 126 -5.07 3.48 -10.07
C LEU A 126 -6.48 3.76 -9.54
N GLU A 127 -7.32 2.74 -9.40
CA GLU A 127 -8.66 2.86 -8.81
C GLU A 127 -8.60 3.25 -7.33
N THR A 128 -7.67 2.68 -6.57
CA THR A 128 -7.54 2.93 -5.13
C THR A 128 -6.94 4.31 -4.85
N LEU A 129 -5.98 4.74 -5.67
CA LEU A 129 -5.26 6.01 -5.52
C LEU A 129 -5.83 7.11 -6.42
N HIS A 130 -7.02 6.90 -7.01
CA HIS A 130 -7.63 7.85 -7.94
C HIS A 130 -7.71 9.27 -7.33
N TYR A 131 -8.03 9.36 -6.04
CA TYR A 131 -8.12 10.63 -5.32
C TYR A 131 -6.81 11.44 -5.36
N PHE A 132 -5.66 10.76 -5.24
CA PHE A 132 -4.37 11.44 -5.30
C PHE A 132 -4.01 11.88 -6.73
N LEU A 133 -4.31 11.01 -7.70
CA LEU A 133 -3.95 11.22 -9.10
C LEU A 133 -4.84 12.24 -9.82
N GLU A 134 -6.15 12.25 -9.53
CA GLU A 134 -7.11 13.19 -10.11
C GLU A 134 -6.81 14.64 -9.70
N VAL A 135 -6.46 14.87 -8.44
CA VAL A 135 -6.13 16.21 -7.93
C VAL A 135 -4.87 16.75 -8.62
N GLN A 136 -3.86 15.90 -8.85
CA GLN A 136 -2.67 16.31 -9.61
C GLN A 136 -3.02 16.66 -11.07
N TYR A 137 -3.85 15.82 -11.72
CA TYR A 137 -4.29 16.05 -13.09
C TYR A 137 -5.08 17.36 -13.25
N LEU A 138 -6.05 17.61 -12.35
CA LEU A 138 -6.85 18.84 -12.33
C LEU A 138 -5.99 20.08 -12.11
N LYS A 139 -4.96 20.01 -11.26
CA LYS A 139 -4.01 21.12 -11.08
C LYS A 139 -3.19 21.37 -12.34
N SER A 140 -2.66 20.31 -12.97
CA SER A 140 -1.85 20.43 -14.20
C SER A 140 -2.61 21.06 -15.38
N THR A 141 -3.94 20.89 -15.42
CA THR A 141 -4.80 21.47 -16.46
C THR A 141 -5.21 22.91 -16.14
N GLN A 142 -5.19 23.33 -14.88
CA GLN A 142 -5.46 24.71 -14.49
C GLN A 142 -4.24 25.64 -14.55
N THR A 143 -3.01 25.12 -14.62
CA THR A 143 -1.83 25.93 -14.89
C THR A 143 -1.81 26.32 -16.37
N PRO A 144 -2.05 27.59 -16.75
CA PRO A 144 -1.96 27.98 -18.15
C PRO A 144 -0.52 27.78 -18.63
N GLN A 145 -0.33 26.93 -19.64
CA GLN A 145 0.97 26.82 -20.29
C GLN A 145 1.38 28.22 -20.77
N PRO A 146 2.61 28.70 -20.47
CA PRO A 146 3.08 29.95 -21.05
C PRO A 146 3.08 29.74 -22.57
N ARG A 147 2.20 30.47 -23.28
CA ARG A 147 2.25 30.54 -24.74
C ARG A 147 3.66 30.99 -25.10
N SER A 148 4.46 30.06 -25.61
CA SER A 148 5.73 30.36 -26.26
C SER A 148 5.41 31.33 -27.38
N LEU A 149 5.78 32.60 -27.20
CA LEU A 149 5.77 33.59 -28.27
C LEU A 149 6.80 33.12 -29.31
N TYR A 150 6.30 32.77 -30.49
CA TYR A 150 7.11 32.62 -31.69
C TYR A 150 7.80 33.94 -32.05
#